data_AF-A0A2M7RMB1-F1
#
_entry.id   AF-A0A2M7RMB1-F1
#
_cell.length_a   1.000
_cell.length_b   1.000
_cell.length_c   1.000
_cell.angle_alpha   90.00
_cell.angle_beta   90.00
_cell.angle_gamma   90.00
#
_symmetry.space_group_name_H-M   'P 1'
#
loop_
_entity.id
_entity.type
_entity.pdbx_description
1 polymer ?
#
loop_
_entity_poly.entity_id
_entity_poly.type
_entity_poly.pdbx_seq_one_letter_code
_entity_poly.pdbx_strand_id
1 'polypeptide(L)' 'MKNDSNNRKYDLKKRTSCFGEGVIKFAKKLPKNVITLPIIGQLIKSSTSIGANYR' A
#
# COMPACT_ATOMS: atom_id res chain seq x y z
N MET A 1 37.43 -0.34 8.82
CA MET A 1 36.13 0.34 8.74
C MET A 1 35.09 -0.54 9.41
N LYS A 2 34.45 -0.07 10.49
CA LYS A 2 33.33 -0.81 11.11
C LYS A 2 32.17 -0.78 10.12
N ASN A 3 31.85 -1.92 9.53
CA ASN A 3 30.56 -2.11 8.88
C ASN A 3 29.54 -2.18 10.00
N ASP A 4 28.99 -1.04 10.41
CA ASP A 4 27.75 -1.01 11.15
C ASP A 4 26.68 -1.57 10.22
N SER A 5 26.53 -2.89 10.24
CA SER A 5 25.41 -3.63 9.68
C SER A 5 24.16 -3.12 10.39
N ASN A 6 23.67 -2.03 9.86
CA ASN A 6 22.56 -1.25 10.32
C ASN A 6 21.38 -2.21 10.38
N ASN A 7 21.05 -2.66 11.59
CA ASN A 7 19.98 -3.59 11.90
C ASN A 7 18.62 -2.91 11.70
N ARG A 8 18.40 -2.36 10.50
CA ARG A 8 17.11 -1.82 10.08
C ARG A 8 16.23 -3.02 9.82
N LYS A 9 15.48 -3.41 10.84
CA LYS A 9 14.41 -4.39 10.72
C LYS A 9 13.38 -3.82 9.73
N TYR A 10 13.55 -4.14 8.45
CA TYR A 10 12.63 -3.70 7.41
C TYR A 10 11.32 -4.50 7.57
N ASP A 11 10.39 -3.95 8.36
CA ASP A 11 9.07 -4.53 8.54
C ASP A 11 8.21 -4.29 7.30
N LEU A 12 8.50 -5.06 6.24
CA LEU A 12 7.77 -5.05 4.98
C LEU A 12 6.29 -5.39 5.17
N LYS A 13 5.96 -6.27 6.12
CA LYS A 13 4.56 -6.61 6.44
C LYS A 13 3.81 -5.41 6.99
N LYS A 14 4.37 -4.69 7.98
CA LYS A 14 3.76 -3.47 8.50
C LYS A 14 3.66 -2.39 7.43
N ARG A 15 4.72 -2.18 6.64
CA ARG A 15 4.75 -1.16 5.58
C ARG A 15 3.69 -1.39 4.51
N THR A 16 3.56 -2.63 4.01
CA THR A 16 2.56 -2.97 2.98
C THR A 16 1.14 -2.88 3.52
N SER A 17 0.90 -3.27 4.77
CA SER A 17 -0.39 -3.10 5.45
C SER A 17 -0.78 -1.62 5.60
N CYS A 18 0.14 -0.78 6.10
CA CYS A 18 -0.10 0.65 6.25
C CYS A 18 -0.34 1.34 4.90
N PHE A 19 0.38 0.94 3.85
CA PHE A 19 0.19 1.46 2.51
C PHE A 19 -1.22 1.13 1.97
N GLY A 20 -1.65 -0.13 2.04
CA GLY A 20 -2.98 -0.54 1.60
C GLY A 20 -4.10 0.18 2.36
N GLU A 21 -3.96 0.31 3.68
CA GLU A 21 -4.90 1.07 4.51
C GLU A 21 -4.95 2.56 4.12
N GLY A 22 -3.79 3.17 3.87
CA GLY A 22 -3.68 4.55 3.42
C GLY A 22 -4.38 4.79 2.08
N VAL A 23 -4.20 3.87 1.12
CA VAL A 23 -4.86 3.94 -0.19
C VAL A 23 -6.38 3.81 -0.05
N ILE A 24 -6.87 2.91 0.81
CA ILE A 24 -8.32 2.78 1.06
C ILE A 24 -8.88 4.08 1.68
N LYS A 25 -8.19 4.66 2.67
CA LYS A 25 -8.59 5.94 3.28
C LYS A 25 -8.59 7.09 2.26
N PHE A 26 -7.62 7.13 1.37
CA PHE A 26 -7.56 8.09 0.26
C PHE A 26 -8.72 7.90 -0.72
N ALA A 27 -8.94 6.67 -1.19
CA ALA A 27 -9.99 6.34 -2.14
C ALA A 27 -11.40 6.69 -1.63
N LYS A 28 -11.65 6.57 -0.32
CA LYS A 28 -12.91 6.99 0.31
C LYS A 28 -13.25 8.47 0.11
N LYS A 29 -12.23 9.33 -0.07
CA LYS A 29 -12.38 10.79 -0.26
C LYS A 29 -12.56 11.20 -1.72
N LEU A 30 -12.34 10.29 -2.66
CA LEU A 30 -12.42 10.61 -4.09
C LEU A 30 -13.88 10.79 -4.54
N PRO A 31 -14.16 11.73 -5.46
CA PRO A 31 -15.47 11.85 -6.08
C PRO A 31 -15.78 10.58 -6.86
N LYS A 32 -17.03 10.12 -6.81
CA LYS A 32 -17.48 8.89 -7.46
C LYS A 32 -18.27 9.26 -8.71
N ASN A 33 -17.73 8.95 -9.87
CA ASN A 33 -18.40 9.10 -11.17
C ASN A 33 -17.99 7.94 -12.09
N VAL A 34 -18.54 7.89 -13.30
CA VAL A 34 -18.31 6.81 -14.27
C VAL A 34 -16.84 6.61 -14.65
N ILE A 35 -16.01 7.65 -14.52
CA ILE A 35 -14.57 7.60 -14.79
C ILE A 35 -13.79 7.13 -13.56
N THR A 36 -14.09 7.68 -12.38
CA THR A 36 -13.31 7.41 -11.17
C THR A 36 -13.62 6.06 -10.52
N LEU A 37 -14.85 5.55 -10.65
CA LEU A 37 -15.26 4.29 -10.04
C LEU A 37 -14.37 3.09 -10.46
N PRO A 38 -14.09 2.84 -11.76
CA PRO A 38 -13.20 1.75 -12.15
C PRO A 38 -11.75 1.96 -11.69
N ILE A 39 -11.26 3.21 -11.71
CA ILE A 39 -9.90 3.57 -11.29
C ILE A 39 -9.71 3.32 -9.79
N ILE A 40 -10.70 3.70 -8.97
CA ILE A 40 -10.69 3.44 -7.52
C ILE A 40 -10.56 1.94 -7.25
N GLY A 41 -11.32 1.11 -7.98
CA GLY A 41 -11.24 -0.35 -7.86
C GLY A 41 -9.86 -0.89 -8.22
N GLN A 42 -9.26 -0.42 -9.32
CA GLN A 42 -7.91 -0.82 -9.73
C GLN A 42 -6.85 -0.39 -8.72
N LEU A 43 -6.91 0.85 -8.22
CA LEU A 43 -5.98 1.41 -7.25
C LEU A 43 -5.98 0.61 -5.94
N ILE A 44 -7.16 0.28 -5.42
CA ILE A 44 -7.26 -0.51 -4.19
C ILE A 44 -6.67 -1.91 -4.41
N LYS A 45 -7.04 -2.60 -5.50
CA LYS A 45 -6.58 -3.96 -5.79
C LYS A 45 -5.06 -4.03 -5.97
N SER A 46 -4.47 -3.11 -6.74
CA SER A 46 -3.02 -3.10 -6.95
C SER A 46 -2.26 -2.82 -5.66
N SER A 47 -2.78 -1.91 -4.83
CA SER A 47 -2.13 -1.52 -3.58
C SER A 47 -2.16 -2.61 -2.51
N THR A 48 -3.28 -3.35 -2.38
CA THR A 48 -3.38 -4.46 -1.42
C THR A 48 -2.69 -5.73 -1.90
N SER A 49 -2.55 -5.91 -3.23
CA SER A 49 -1.83 -7.03 -3.82
C SER A 49 -0.35 -7.08 -3.41
N ILE A 50 0.27 -5.95 -3.08
CA ILE A 50 1.69 -5.91 -2.64
C ILE A 50 1.85 -6.71 -1.34
N GLY A 51 0.98 -6.47 -0.36
CA GLY A 51 1.00 -7.19 0.91
C GLY A 51 0.59 -8.66 0.77
N ALA A 52 -0.30 -8.95 -0.18
CA ALA A 52 -0.70 -10.33 -0.49
C ALA A 52 0.42 -11.13 -1.17
N ASN A 53 1.22 -10.52 -2.05
CA ASN A 53 2.32 -11.19 -2.74
C ASN A 53 3.58 -11.34 -1.88
N TYR A 54 3.75 -10.50 -0.87
CA TYR A 54 4.91 -10.56 0.03
C TYR A 54 4.78 -11.64 1.11
N ARG A 55 3.57 -12.16 1.35
CA ARG A 55 3.26 -13.00 2.50
C ARG A 55 3.23 -14.49 2.15
#